data_AF-A0A4Y8ZUP0-F1
#
_entry.id   AF-A0A4Y8ZUP0-F1
#
_cell.length_a   1.000
_cell.length_b   1.000
_cell.length_c   1.000
_cell.angle_alpha   90.00
_cell.angle_beta   90.00
_cell.angle_gamma   90.00
#
_symmetry.space_group_name_H-M   'P 1'
#
loop_
_entity.id
_entity.type
_entity.pdbx_description
1 polymer ?
#
loop_
_entity_poly.entity_id
_entity_poly.type
_entity_poly.pdbx_seq_one_letter_code
_entity_poly.pdbx_strand_id
1 'polypeptide(L)'
;MESLARRKPFFTPLLFRKIHKWVGLILGLQFVLWTISGAVMALLDMEKVGGHAAAPSAASSSAWPATLAPPPLPGPVDGLLLRRVVNRPVYEVTDRSGVRLLDAQTGQQVTVDRTLAEQVARSAYHVSAPLKQVTRLEKANLEARDHAGPMWRLDFADADNSSSYVSAVTARPLVTRSDTWRTWDFVWMLHNMDYVNRKSFNHPLIIFVAFGTLWLSLTGFYLLFKSFRRREFRWVLGPWRPEAR
;
A
#
# COMPACT_ATOMS: atom_id res chain seq x y z
N MET A 1 -25.66 -61.12 22.12
CA MET A 1 -26.18 -59.82 22.59
C MET A 1 -25.14 -58.76 22.29
N GLU A 2 -25.17 -58.17 21.10
CA GLU A 2 -24.27 -57.07 20.76
C GLU A 2 -25.11 -55.91 20.21
N SER A 3 -25.25 -54.88 21.04
CA SER A 3 -25.97 -53.64 20.71
C SER A 3 -25.07 -52.78 19.83
N LEU A 4 -25.36 -52.73 18.53
CA LEU A 4 -24.75 -51.79 17.60
C LEU A 4 -25.22 -50.36 17.95
N ALA A 5 -24.43 -49.67 18.76
CA ALA A 5 -24.58 -48.25 19.01
C ALA A 5 -24.48 -47.48 17.67
N ARG A 6 -25.63 -47.09 17.10
CA ARG A 6 -25.68 -46.17 15.96
C ARG A 6 -24.99 -44.87 16.34
N ARG A 7 -23.76 -44.67 15.86
CA ARG A 7 -23.10 -43.36 15.90
C ARG A 7 -24.01 -42.36 15.18
N LYS A 8 -24.61 -41.43 15.94
CA LYS A 8 -25.39 -40.34 15.35
C LYS A 8 -24.46 -39.58 14.39
N PRO A 9 -24.88 -39.29 13.14
CA PRO A 9 -24.04 -38.55 12.22
C PRO A 9 -23.71 -37.18 12.84
N PHE A 10 -22.42 -36.84 12.87
CA PHE A 10 -21.90 -35.62 13.48
C PHE A 10 -22.50 -34.34 12.88
N PHE A 11 -23.05 -34.41 11.66
CA PHE A 11 -23.69 -33.30 10.96
C PHE A 11 -25.21 -33.49 10.83
N THR A 12 -25.97 -32.94 11.77
CA THR A 12 -27.42 -32.82 11.61
C THR A 12 -27.78 -31.58 10.77
N PRO A 13 -28.89 -31.59 10.01
CA PRO A 13 -29.33 -30.42 9.21
C PRO A 13 -29.50 -29.14 10.03
N LEU A 14 -29.86 -29.26 11.31
CA LEU A 14 -29.99 -28.13 12.25
C LEU A 14 -28.62 -27.54 12.63
N LEU A 15 -27.60 -28.38 12.85
CA LEU A 15 -26.23 -27.95 13.12
C LEU A 15 -25.65 -27.22 11.90
N PHE A 16 -25.85 -27.76 10.70
CA PHE A 16 -25.41 -27.12 9.45
C PHE A 16 -26.01 -25.71 9.28
N ARG A 17 -27.32 -25.56 9.52
CA ARG A 17 -27.99 -24.24 9.47
C ARG A 17 -27.45 -23.27 10.53
N LYS A 18 -27.15 -23.74 11.74
CA LYS A 18 -26.56 -22.91 12.80
C LYS A 18 -25.17 -22.44 12.44
N ILE A 19 -24.30 -23.33 11.96
CA ILE A 19 -22.95 -22.99 11.49
C ILE A 19 -23.04 -21.99 10.33
N HIS A 20 -23.83 -22.29 9.29
CA HIS A 20 -24.01 -21.41 8.14
C HIS A 20 -24.51 -20.02 8.53
N LYS A 21 -25.45 -19.91 9.49
CA LYS A 21 -25.95 -18.62 9.98
C LYS A 21 -24.84 -17.77 10.63
N TRP A 22 -24.07 -18.34 11.55
CA TRP A 22 -23.08 -17.58 12.31
C TRP A 22 -21.81 -17.30 11.49
N VAL A 23 -21.33 -18.29 10.74
CA VAL A 23 -20.24 -18.10 9.78
C VAL A 23 -20.65 -17.08 8.72
N GLY A 24 -21.89 -17.17 8.23
CA GLY A 24 -22.45 -16.22 7.28
C GLY A 24 -22.56 -14.80 7.82
N LEU A 25 -22.88 -14.62 9.11
CA LEU A 25 -22.91 -13.31 9.75
C LEU A 25 -21.52 -12.67 9.79
N ILE A 26 -20.51 -13.42 10.23
CA ILE A 26 -19.12 -12.93 10.31
C ILE A 26 -18.59 -12.59 8.92
N LEU A 27 -18.75 -13.50 7.96
CA LEU A 27 -18.29 -13.30 6.58
C LEU A 27 -19.10 -12.22 5.86
N GLY A 28 -20.39 -12.10 6.14
CA GLY A 28 -21.25 -11.05 5.59
C GLY A 28 -20.83 -9.67 6.08
N LEU A 29 -20.48 -9.53 7.36
CA LEU A 29 -19.90 -8.28 7.90
C LEU A 29 -18.58 -7.95 7.18
N GLN A 30 -17.71 -8.93 7.01
CA GLN A 30 -16.46 -8.74 6.28
C GLN A 30 -16.69 -8.36 4.81
N PHE A 31 -17.70 -8.95 4.16
CA PHE A 31 -18.08 -8.61 2.79
C PHE A 31 -18.56 -7.16 2.67
N VAL A 32 -19.31 -6.66 3.66
CA VAL A 32 -19.69 -5.24 3.73
C VAL A 32 -18.45 -4.35 3.84
N LEU A 33 -17.49 -4.70 4.71
CA LEU A 33 -16.23 -3.96 4.83
C LEU A 33 -15.44 -3.96 3.50
N TRP A 34 -15.40 -5.09 2.80
CA TRP A 34 -14.79 -5.19 1.46
C TRP A 34 -15.50 -4.35 0.41
N THR A 35 -16.83 -4.34 0.41
CA THR A 35 -17.60 -3.55 -0.56
C THR A 35 -17.41 -2.05 -0.32
N ILE A 36 -17.47 -1.61 0.93
CA ILE A 36 -17.25 -0.19 1.28
C ILE A 36 -15.82 0.23 0.94
N SER A 37 -14.81 -0.53 1.38
CA SER A 37 -13.40 -0.21 1.09
C SER A 37 -13.11 -0.25 -0.41
N GLY A 38 -13.63 -1.23 -1.14
CA GLY A 38 -13.51 -1.33 -2.59
C GLY A 38 -14.16 -0.17 -3.33
N ALA A 39 -15.36 0.24 -2.91
CA ALA A 39 -16.05 1.40 -3.46
C ALA A 39 -15.26 2.69 -3.22
N VAL A 40 -14.75 2.91 -2.00
CA VAL A 40 -13.91 4.07 -1.72
C VAL A 40 -12.66 4.07 -2.59
N MET A 41 -11.95 2.93 -2.73
CA MET A 41 -10.77 2.85 -3.61
C MET A 41 -11.10 3.16 -5.07
N ALA A 42 -12.26 2.73 -5.56
CA ALA A 42 -12.70 3.01 -6.94
C ALA A 42 -13.10 4.47 -7.17
N LEU A 43 -13.45 5.21 -6.11
CA LEU A 43 -13.86 6.61 -6.17
C LEU A 43 -12.70 7.58 -5.92
N LEU A 44 -11.59 7.11 -5.34
CA LEU A 44 -10.40 7.93 -5.11
C LEU A 44 -9.63 8.17 -6.41
N ASP A 45 -9.15 9.40 -6.57
CA ASP A 45 -8.31 9.81 -7.69
C ASP A 45 -6.94 9.11 -7.61
N MET A 46 -6.68 8.21 -8.56
CA MET A 46 -5.47 7.40 -8.56
C MET A 46 -4.20 8.22 -8.83
N GLU A 47 -4.30 9.37 -9.52
CA GLU A 47 -3.17 10.26 -9.73
C GLU A 47 -2.72 10.88 -8.40
N LYS A 48 -3.68 11.27 -7.56
CA LYS A 48 -3.40 11.77 -6.21
C LYS A 48 -2.90 10.67 -5.27
N VAL A 49 -3.44 9.46 -5.38
CA VAL A 49 -3.00 8.30 -4.59
C VAL A 49 -1.59 7.86 -4.95
N GLY A 50 -1.25 7.78 -6.24
CA GLY A 50 0.11 7.44 -6.68
C GLY A 50 1.17 8.40 -6.13
N GLY A 51 0.72 9.55 -5.64
CA GLY A 51 1.54 10.71 -5.38
C GLY A 51 2.02 11.30 -6.70
N HIS A 52 2.55 12.51 -6.62
CA HIS A 52 3.40 12.99 -7.70
C HIS A 52 4.65 12.13 -7.63
N ALA A 53 4.68 11.00 -8.36
CA ALA A 53 5.87 10.18 -8.53
C ALA A 53 7.00 11.17 -8.79
N ALA A 54 7.99 11.22 -7.89
CA ALA A 54 9.01 12.27 -7.87
C ALA A 54 9.42 12.51 -9.31
N ALA A 55 8.96 13.62 -9.90
CA ALA A 55 9.17 13.86 -11.31
C ALA A 55 10.67 13.68 -11.51
N PRO A 56 11.13 12.85 -12.46
CA PRO A 56 12.54 12.55 -12.59
C PRO A 56 13.25 13.89 -12.56
N SER A 57 14.00 14.14 -11.47
CA SER A 57 14.52 15.46 -11.09
C SER A 57 14.92 16.14 -12.37
N ALA A 58 14.15 17.12 -12.85
CA ALA A 58 14.26 17.63 -14.21
C ALA A 58 15.74 17.78 -14.48
N ALA A 59 16.30 16.86 -15.29
CA ALA A 59 17.74 16.66 -15.30
C ALA A 59 18.28 18.01 -15.69
N SER A 60 18.94 18.69 -14.75
CA SER A 60 19.34 20.07 -14.94
C SER A 60 20.15 20.07 -16.22
N SER A 61 19.59 20.64 -17.29
CA SER A 61 20.20 20.67 -18.62
C SER A 61 21.44 21.57 -18.64
N SER A 62 21.77 22.17 -17.50
CA SER A 62 23.01 22.86 -17.26
C SER A 62 24.21 21.94 -17.55
N ALA A 63 25.18 22.49 -18.27
CA ALA A 63 26.46 21.84 -18.48
C ALA A 63 27.10 21.51 -17.12
N TRP A 64 27.86 20.42 -17.08
CA TRP A 64 28.72 20.13 -15.93
C TRP A 64 29.73 21.27 -15.75
N PRO A 65 30.09 21.64 -14.51
CA PRO A 65 31.15 22.62 -14.31
C PRO A 65 32.46 22.12 -14.92
N ALA A 66 33.24 23.01 -15.51
CA ALA A 66 34.55 22.66 -16.06
C ALA A 66 35.56 22.21 -14.97
N THR A 67 35.30 22.56 -13.71
CA THR A 67 36.17 22.33 -12.55
C THR A 67 35.67 21.18 -11.68
N LEU A 68 35.62 19.98 -12.23
CA LEU A 68 35.44 18.77 -11.42
C LEU A 68 36.79 18.36 -10.81
N ALA A 69 36.85 18.24 -9.50
CA ALA A 69 37.98 17.66 -8.79
C ALA A 69 37.87 16.13 -8.78
N PRO A 70 38.98 15.38 -8.84
CA PRO A 70 38.94 13.94 -8.57
C PRO A 70 38.51 13.70 -7.12
N PRO A 71 37.63 12.71 -6.85
CA PRO A 71 37.18 12.44 -5.50
C PRO A 71 38.34 11.95 -4.62
N PRO A 72 38.49 12.44 -3.38
CA PRO A 72 39.47 11.90 -2.45
C PRO A 72 39.02 10.51 -1.98
N LEU A 73 39.53 9.45 -2.62
CA LEU A 73 39.23 8.06 -2.30
C LEU A 73 40.34 7.47 -1.42
N PRO A 74 40.11 7.27 -0.11
CA PRO A 74 41.13 6.78 0.82
C PRO A 74 41.40 5.26 0.70
N GLY A 75 40.66 4.55 -0.16
CA GLY A 75 40.75 3.10 -0.30
C GLY A 75 39.90 2.56 -1.45
N PRO A 76 39.79 1.24 -1.60
CA PRO A 76 38.98 0.61 -2.63
C PRO A 76 37.50 0.98 -2.45
N VAL A 77 36.82 1.24 -3.56
CA VAL A 77 35.40 1.56 -3.63
C VAL A 77 34.68 0.51 -4.46
N ASP A 78 33.47 0.18 -4.06
CA ASP A 78 32.59 -0.77 -4.77
C ASP A 78 31.82 -0.06 -5.89
N GLY A 79 31.63 1.26 -5.79
CA GLY A 79 30.98 2.06 -6.81
C GLY A 79 31.28 3.56 -6.70
N LEU A 80 31.33 4.22 -7.85
CA LEU A 80 31.47 5.67 -7.96
C LEU A 80 30.49 6.18 -9.01
N LEU A 81 29.56 7.04 -8.60
CA LEU A 81 28.57 7.65 -9.48
C LEU A 81 28.62 9.17 -9.36
N LEU A 82 28.93 9.86 -10.46
CA LEU A 82 28.73 11.31 -10.54
C LEU A 82 27.27 11.61 -10.87
N ARG A 83 26.60 12.41 -10.04
CA ARG A 83 25.23 12.86 -10.30
C ARG A 83 25.00 14.27 -9.76
N ARG A 84 23.82 14.81 -10.03
CA ARG A 84 23.38 16.07 -9.45
C ARG A 84 22.49 15.84 -8.23
N VAL A 85 22.69 16.67 -7.21
CA VAL A 85 21.74 16.90 -6.12
C VAL A 85 21.27 18.34 -6.27
N VAL A 86 20.02 18.52 -6.71
CA VAL A 86 19.51 19.84 -7.12
C VAL A 86 20.41 20.41 -8.23
N ASN A 87 21.19 21.46 -7.97
CA ASN A 87 22.13 22.05 -8.95
C ASN A 87 23.60 21.74 -8.64
N ARG A 88 23.89 20.98 -7.57
CA ARG A 88 25.25 20.67 -7.12
C ARG A 88 25.74 19.35 -7.72
N PRO A 89 26.91 19.29 -8.37
CA PRO A 89 27.49 18.02 -8.79
C PRO A 89 28.10 17.30 -7.57
N VAL A 90 27.77 16.02 -7.42
CA VAL A 90 28.14 15.21 -6.26
C VAL A 90 28.60 13.83 -6.74
N TYR A 91 29.72 13.36 -6.21
CA TYR A 91 30.13 11.97 -6.29
C TYR A 91 29.42 11.18 -5.19
N GLU A 92 28.67 10.17 -5.59
CA GLU A 92 28.15 9.13 -4.71
C GLU A 92 29.15 7.98 -4.71
N VAL A 93 29.84 7.84 -3.58
CA VAL A 93 30.85 6.80 -3.35
C VAL A 93 30.19 5.69 -2.55
N THR A 94 30.27 4.46 -3.05
CA THR A 94 29.82 3.26 -2.34
C THR A 94 31.04 2.44 -1.97
N ASP A 95 31.17 2.12 -0.69
CA ASP A 95 32.20 1.25 -0.14
C ASP A 95 31.61 0.34 0.95
N ARG A 96 32.45 -0.48 1.59
CA ARG A 96 32.03 -1.41 2.66
C ARG A 96 31.40 -0.73 3.87
N SER A 97 31.65 0.56 4.10
CA SER A 97 31.04 1.35 5.19
C SER A 97 29.68 1.94 4.82
N GLY A 98 29.33 1.93 3.53
CA GLY A 98 28.06 2.39 3.00
C GLY A 98 28.22 3.44 1.91
N VAL A 99 27.22 4.30 1.80
CA VAL A 99 27.18 5.36 0.78
C VAL A 99 27.58 6.70 1.40
N ARG A 100 28.49 7.41 0.73
CA ARG A 100 28.92 8.76 1.09
C ARG A 100 28.82 9.69 -0.11
N LEU A 101 28.45 10.93 0.15
CA LEU A 101 28.37 11.97 -0.86
C LEU A 101 29.57 12.90 -0.73
N LEU A 102 30.25 13.18 -1.85
CA LEU A 102 31.35 14.14 -1.92
C LEU A 102 31.02 15.21 -2.96
N ASP A 103 31.29 16.47 -2.65
CA ASP A 103 31.17 17.57 -3.61
C ASP A 103 32.13 17.33 -4.77
N ALA A 104 31.63 17.39 -6.00
CA ALA A 104 32.46 17.05 -7.15
C ALA A 104 33.45 18.15 -7.57
N GLN A 105 33.36 19.35 -7.01
CA GLN A 105 34.27 20.48 -7.25
C GLN A 105 35.31 20.63 -6.14
N THR A 106 34.93 20.37 -4.88
CA THR A 106 35.83 20.55 -3.72
C THR A 106 36.36 19.24 -3.14
N GLY A 107 35.73 18.10 -3.47
CA GLY A 107 36.03 16.80 -2.86
C GLY A 107 35.58 16.65 -1.40
N GLN A 108 34.97 17.68 -0.81
CA GLN A 108 34.54 17.64 0.59
C GLN A 108 33.28 16.80 0.77
N GLN A 109 33.13 16.18 1.93
CA GLN A 109 31.94 15.39 2.26
C GLN A 109 30.69 16.28 2.33
N VAL A 110 29.62 15.82 1.69
CA VAL A 110 28.30 16.45 1.70
C VAL A 110 27.41 15.70 2.69
N THR A 111 27.01 16.40 3.75
CA THR A 111 25.99 15.91 4.69
C THR A 111 24.62 16.35 4.21
N VAL A 112 23.64 15.44 4.26
CA VAL A 112 22.24 15.79 3.99
C VAL A 112 21.62 16.40 5.24
N ASP A 113 21.88 17.69 5.42
CA ASP A 113 21.28 18.47 6.48
C ASP A 113 19.82 18.86 6.14
N ARG A 114 19.18 19.56 7.08
CA ARG A 114 17.82 20.06 6.93
C ARG A 114 17.69 20.92 5.65
N THR A 115 18.62 21.83 5.42
CA THR A 115 18.57 22.79 4.30
C THR A 115 18.63 22.07 2.96
N LEU A 116 19.54 21.11 2.80
CA LEU A 116 19.66 20.33 1.57
C LEU A 116 18.42 19.45 1.34
N ALA A 117 17.89 18.83 2.40
CA ALA A 117 16.66 18.05 2.31
C ALA A 117 15.46 18.90 1.87
N GLU A 118 15.35 20.13 2.39
CA GLU A 118 14.33 21.11 1.96
C GLU A 118 14.45 21.47 0.49
N GLN A 119 15.66 21.74 -0.01
CA GLN A 119 15.90 22.03 -1.42
C GLN A 119 15.55 20.84 -2.31
N VAL A 120 15.97 19.62 -1.93
CA VAL A 120 15.65 18.39 -2.66
C VAL A 120 14.13 18.18 -2.72
N ALA A 121 13.44 18.27 -1.59
CA ALA A 121 11.99 18.08 -1.55
C ALA A 121 11.25 19.09 -2.41
N ARG A 122 11.62 20.38 -2.36
CA ARG A 122 11.01 21.42 -3.21
C ARG A 122 11.29 21.19 -4.69
N SER A 123 12.50 20.76 -5.04
CA SER A 123 12.87 20.46 -6.43
C SER A 123 12.14 19.24 -6.98
N ALA A 124 11.91 18.23 -6.16
CA ALA A 124 11.27 16.98 -6.56
C ALA A 124 9.74 17.08 -6.56
N TYR A 125 9.18 17.90 -5.68
CA TYR A 125 7.75 17.92 -5.41
C TYR A 125 6.98 19.09 -6.04
N HIS A 126 7.61 20.06 -6.71
CA HIS A 126 6.97 21.16 -7.46
C HIS A 126 5.76 21.85 -6.79
N VAL A 127 5.62 21.74 -5.46
CA VAL A 127 4.52 22.32 -4.69
C VAL A 127 5.00 23.64 -4.10
N SER A 128 4.28 24.71 -4.45
CA SER A 128 4.55 26.08 -4.01
C SER A 128 4.09 26.38 -2.58
N ALA A 129 3.82 25.36 -1.77
CA ALA A 129 3.32 25.51 -0.41
C ALA A 129 4.46 25.75 0.62
N PRO A 130 4.16 26.44 1.74
CA PRO A 130 5.11 26.59 2.83
C PRO A 130 5.33 25.26 3.56
N LEU A 131 6.52 25.11 4.14
CA LEU A 131 6.85 23.96 4.99
C LEU A 131 6.27 24.19 6.38
N LYS A 132 5.52 23.21 6.88
CA LYS A 132 4.97 23.18 8.23
C LYS A 132 5.97 22.61 9.21
N GLN A 133 6.62 21.50 8.84
CA GLN A 133 7.52 20.77 9.73
C GLN A 133 8.57 20.00 8.93
N VAL A 134 9.79 19.93 9.49
CA VAL A 134 10.87 19.10 8.95
C VAL A 134 11.41 18.24 10.08
N THR A 135 11.35 16.92 9.91
CA THR A 135 11.70 15.95 10.95
C THR A 135 12.67 14.92 10.40
N ARG A 136 13.75 14.65 11.13
CA ARG A 136 14.65 13.54 10.82
C ARG A 136 14.13 12.27 11.46
N LEU A 137 14.09 11.19 10.68
CA LEU A 137 13.69 9.85 11.10
C LEU A 137 14.89 8.92 10.94
N GLU A 138 15.25 8.20 12.00
CA GLU A 138 16.33 7.17 11.90
C GLU A 138 15.87 5.90 11.18
N LYS A 139 14.56 5.65 11.18
CA LYS A 139 13.91 4.49 10.58
C LYS A 139 12.65 4.93 9.85
N ALA A 140 12.29 4.17 8.81
CA ALA A 140 11.04 4.38 8.10
C ALA A 140 9.83 4.27 9.03
N ASN A 141 8.90 5.20 8.87
CA ASN A 141 7.56 5.05 9.41
C ASN A 141 6.69 4.26 8.41
N LEU A 142 5.40 4.16 8.71
CA LEU A 142 4.46 3.45 7.86
C LEU A 142 4.32 4.09 6.47
N GLU A 143 4.51 5.39 6.29
CA GLU A 143 4.37 6.06 4.98
C GLU A 143 5.53 5.77 4.02
N ALA A 144 6.73 5.59 4.58
CA ALA A 144 7.98 5.34 3.86
C ALA A 144 8.51 3.90 4.05
N ARG A 145 7.62 2.97 4.40
CA ARG A 145 7.91 1.55 4.74
C ARG A 145 8.70 0.77 3.68
N ASP A 146 8.75 1.25 2.44
CA ASP A 146 9.46 0.62 1.32
C ASP A 146 10.91 1.10 1.19
N HIS A 147 11.34 2.03 2.05
CA HIS A 147 12.69 2.58 2.05
C HIS A 147 13.42 2.25 3.34
N ALA A 148 14.75 2.14 3.24
CA ALA A 148 15.63 1.82 4.35
C ALA A 148 16.55 3.00 4.69
N GLY A 149 17.05 2.99 5.92
CA GLY A 149 17.99 3.99 6.42
C GLY A 149 17.32 5.28 6.92
N PRO A 150 18.14 6.22 7.41
CA PRO A 150 17.65 7.49 7.93
C PRO A 150 17.15 8.38 6.79
N MET A 151 16.11 9.16 7.09
CA MET A 151 15.43 10.01 6.12
C MET A 151 14.93 11.30 6.77
N TRP A 152 14.70 12.31 5.96
CA TRP A 152 14.00 13.52 6.32
C TRP A 152 12.56 13.43 5.83
N ARG A 153 11.62 13.77 6.71
CA ARG A 153 10.22 14.01 6.39
C ARG A 153 9.96 15.51 6.37
N LEU A 154 9.38 15.99 5.28
CA LEU A 154 9.05 17.38 5.06
C LEU A 154 7.55 17.52 4.83
N ASP A 155 6.87 18.10 5.81
CA ASP A 155 5.43 18.32 5.77
C ASP A 155 5.13 19.70 5.18
N PHE A 156 4.32 19.72 4.13
CA PHE A 156 3.87 20.92 3.44
C PHE A 156 2.47 21.30 3.94
N ALA A 157 2.21 22.61 3.99
CA ALA A 157 0.89 23.16 4.27
C ALA A 157 0.14 23.46 2.96
N ASP A 158 0.00 22.43 2.13
CA ASP A 158 -0.86 22.43 0.95
C ASP A 158 -2.25 21.86 1.28
N ALA A 159 -3.15 21.86 0.30
CA ALA A 159 -4.54 21.44 0.50
C ALA A 159 -4.69 19.94 0.86
N ASP A 160 -3.70 19.10 0.55
CA ASP A 160 -3.72 17.64 0.75
C ASP A 160 -2.74 17.19 1.86
N ASN A 161 -2.20 18.14 2.65
CA ASN A 161 -1.23 17.91 3.74
C ASN A 161 -0.09 16.95 3.36
N SER A 162 0.59 17.27 2.26
CA SER A 162 1.61 16.43 1.66
C SER A 162 2.86 16.34 2.51
N SER A 163 3.46 15.15 2.54
CA SER A 163 4.70 14.81 3.25
C SER A 163 5.68 14.21 2.26
N SER A 164 6.78 14.91 1.98
CA SER A 164 7.85 14.42 1.11
C SER A 164 8.98 13.82 1.93
N TYR A 165 9.47 12.65 1.51
CA TYR A 165 10.54 11.92 2.16
C TYR A 165 11.82 11.99 1.32
N VAL A 166 12.93 12.33 1.95
CA VAL A 166 14.26 12.44 1.31
C VAL A 166 15.27 11.60 2.10
N SER A 167 16.09 10.81 1.42
CA SER A 167 17.14 10.04 2.09
C SER A 167 18.16 10.96 2.78
N ALA A 168 18.42 10.73 4.07
CA ALA A 168 19.45 11.47 4.81
C ALA A 168 20.88 11.01 4.49
N VAL A 169 21.03 9.96 3.67
CA VAL A 169 22.32 9.44 3.23
C VAL A 169 22.61 9.86 1.79
N THR A 170 21.62 9.70 0.91
CA THR A 170 21.81 9.89 -0.54
C THR A 170 21.18 11.17 -1.06
N ALA A 171 20.45 11.95 -0.27
CA ALA A 171 19.72 13.13 -0.77
C ALA A 171 18.80 12.82 -1.97
N ARG A 172 18.38 11.55 -2.13
CA ARG A 172 17.42 11.15 -3.15
C ARG A 172 16.00 11.40 -2.62
N PRO A 173 15.09 11.95 -3.43
CA PRO A 173 13.68 11.90 -3.11
C PRO A 173 13.25 10.43 -3.07
N LEU A 174 12.52 10.04 -2.03
CA LEU A 174 12.08 8.66 -1.80
C LEU A 174 10.63 8.49 -2.24
N VAL A 175 9.73 9.18 -1.55
CA VAL A 175 8.29 9.12 -1.80
C VAL A 175 7.61 10.38 -1.27
N THR A 176 6.47 10.73 -1.86
CA THR A 176 5.59 11.77 -1.32
C THR A 176 4.23 11.16 -1.02
N ARG A 177 3.71 11.40 0.20
CA ARG A 177 2.40 10.93 0.66
C ARG A 177 1.52 12.11 1.00
N SER A 178 0.24 12.01 0.71
CA SER A 178 -0.76 13.03 1.03
C SER A 178 -1.93 12.43 1.82
N ASP A 179 -2.89 13.24 2.25
CA ASP A 179 -4.08 12.77 2.94
C ASP A 179 -4.95 11.87 2.05
N THR A 180 -4.99 12.16 0.75
CA THR A 180 -5.60 11.27 -0.25
C THR A 180 -4.93 9.89 -0.22
N TRP A 181 -3.59 9.82 -0.19
CA TRP A 181 -2.88 8.56 -0.05
C TRP A 181 -3.12 7.89 1.31
N ARG A 182 -3.17 8.64 2.42
CA ARG A 182 -3.42 8.09 3.77
C ARG A 182 -4.80 7.44 3.86
N THR A 183 -5.79 8.07 3.24
CA THR A 183 -7.14 7.53 3.13
C THR A 183 -7.13 6.24 2.31
N TRP A 184 -6.44 6.24 1.16
CA TRP A 184 -6.26 5.05 0.33
C TRP A 184 -5.55 3.92 1.08
N ASP A 185 -4.45 4.19 1.77
CA ASP A 185 -3.68 3.20 2.54
C ASP A 185 -4.52 2.57 3.65
N PHE A 186 -5.39 3.35 4.30
CA PHE A 186 -6.30 2.85 5.31
C PHE A 186 -7.36 1.89 4.74
N VAL A 187 -8.01 2.26 3.62
CA VAL A 187 -8.99 1.36 2.99
C VAL A 187 -8.32 0.17 2.32
N TRP A 188 -7.10 0.32 1.81
CA TRP A 188 -6.27 -0.75 1.27
C TRP A 188 -5.90 -1.77 2.35
N MET A 189 -5.51 -1.31 3.54
CA MET A 189 -5.30 -2.16 4.72
C MET A 189 -6.54 -2.98 5.05
N LEU A 190 -7.70 -2.31 5.12
CA LEU A 190 -8.97 -2.96 5.45
C LEU A 190 -9.38 -3.99 4.39
N HIS A 191 -9.20 -3.63 3.11
CA HIS A 191 -9.60 -4.47 1.98
C HIS A 191 -8.72 -5.72 1.87
N ASN A 192 -7.41 -5.54 1.86
CA ASN A 192 -6.47 -6.68 1.74
C ASN A 192 -6.26 -7.43 3.05
N MET A 193 -6.82 -6.91 4.15
CA MET A 193 -6.73 -7.52 5.47
C MET A 193 -5.28 -7.72 5.95
N ASP A 194 -4.37 -6.84 5.51
CA ASP A 194 -2.97 -6.74 5.93
C ASP A 194 -2.84 -5.56 6.90
N TYR A 195 -3.17 -5.80 8.17
CA TYR A 195 -3.26 -4.75 9.19
C TYR A 195 -1.91 -4.22 9.68
N VAL A 196 -0.82 -4.96 9.42
CA VAL A 196 0.50 -4.65 9.96
C VAL A 196 1.38 -4.02 8.90
N ASN A 197 1.61 -4.72 7.79
CA ASN A 197 2.58 -4.28 6.79
C ASN A 197 1.92 -3.38 5.74
N ARG A 198 0.64 -3.61 5.45
CA ARG A 198 -0.14 -2.89 4.43
C ARG A 198 0.56 -2.91 3.06
N LYS A 199 1.14 -4.04 2.68
CA LYS A 199 1.90 -4.21 1.43
C LYS A 199 1.33 -5.30 0.55
N SER A 200 0.84 -6.38 1.15
CA SER A 200 0.51 -7.58 0.39
C SER A 200 -0.97 -7.65 0.07
N PHE A 201 -1.29 -7.79 -1.21
CA PHE A 201 -2.63 -8.20 -1.63
C PHE A 201 -2.88 -9.71 -1.36
N ASN A 202 -1.82 -10.49 -1.21
CA ASN A 202 -1.86 -11.94 -0.95
C ASN A 202 -1.70 -12.25 0.56
N HIS A 203 -2.42 -11.55 1.43
CA HIS A 203 -2.32 -11.80 2.86
C HIS A 203 -3.08 -13.08 3.27
N PRO A 204 -2.59 -13.93 4.18
CA PRO A 204 -3.28 -15.17 4.57
C PRO A 204 -4.72 -14.95 5.07
N LEU A 205 -4.99 -13.81 5.70
CA LEU A 205 -6.32 -13.49 6.21
C LEU A 205 -7.35 -13.31 5.09
N ILE A 206 -7.02 -12.53 4.04
CA ILE A 206 -7.91 -12.35 2.90
C ILE A 206 -8.13 -13.66 2.15
N ILE A 207 -7.09 -14.50 2.01
CA ILE A 207 -7.21 -15.82 1.38
C ILE A 207 -8.18 -16.70 2.17
N PHE A 208 -8.04 -16.77 3.50
CA PHE A 208 -8.92 -17.55 4.36
C PHE A 208 -10.39 -17.09 4.26
N VAL A 209 -10.62 -15.77 4.35
CA VAL A 209 -11.95 -15.18 4.25
C VAL A 209 -12.54 -15.39 2.85
N ALA A 210 -11.74 -15.30 1.79
CA ALA A 210 -12.17 -15.53 0.41
C ALA A 210 -12.69 -16.96 0.21
N PHE A 211 -11.97 -17.97 0.72
CA PHE A 211 -12.47 -19.36 0.71
C PHE A 211 -13.73 -19.52 1.56
N GLY A 212 -13.80 -18.85 2.71
CA GLY A 212 -15.00 -18.83 3.55
C GLY A 212 -16.22 -18.25 2.82
N THR A 213 -16.05 -17.11 2.15
CA THR A 213 -17.11 -16.44 1.38
C THR A 213 -17.50 -17.24 0.15
N LEU A 214 -16.56 -17.91 -0.52
CA LEU A 214 -16.85 -18.86 -1.59
C LEU A 214 -17.71 -20.03 -1.06
N TRP A 215 -17.31 -20.63 0.06
CA TRP A 215 -18.07 -21.70 0.70
C TRP A 215 -19.49 -21.23 1.10
N LEU A 216 -19.59 -20.03 1.68
CA LEU A 216 -20.88 -19.44 2.04
C LEU A 216 -21.76 -19.21 0.81
N SER A 217 -21.19 -18.73 -0.29
CA SER A 217 -21.90 -18.48 -1.54
C SER A 217 -22.42 -19.77 -2.16
N LEU A 218 -21.59 -20.82 -2.22
CA LEU A 218 -22.00 -22.13 -2.75
C LEU A 218 -23.09 -22.79 -1.90
N THR A 219 -22.91 -22.79 -0.58
CA THR A 219 -23.91 -23.36 0.34
C THR A 219 -25.19 -22.53 0.37
N GLY A 220 -25.09 -21.21 0.27
CA GLY A 220 -26.21 -20.29 0.16
C GLY A 220 -27.01 -20.51 -1.12
N PHE A 221 -26.35 -20.64 -2.27
CA PHE A 221 -26.99 -20.97 -3.55
C PHE A 221 -27.73 -22.30 -3.45
N TYR A 222 -27.07 -23.35 -2.95
CA TYR A 222 -27.72 -24.65 -2.73
C TYR A 222 -28.96 -24.57 -1.82
N LEU A 223 -28.87 -23.83 -0.71
CA LEU A 223 -30.00 -23.63 0.20
C LEU A 223 -31.12 -22.81 -0.44
N LEU A 224 -30.79 -21.81 -1.27
CA LEU A 224 -31.75 -21.01 -2.02
C LEU A 224 -32.58 -21.91 -2.96
N PHE A 225 -31.93 -22.77 -3.76
CA PHE A 225 -32.66 -23.70 -4.64
C PHE A 225 -33.51 -24.72 -3.89
N LYS A 226 -33.09 -25.16 -2.69
CA LYS A 226 -33.93 -25.99 -1.83
C LYS A 226 -35.08 -25.23 -1.17
N SER A 227 -34.96 -23.92 -1.01
CA SER A 227 -35.99 -23.07 -0.43
C SER A 227 -37.07 -22.66 -1.44
N PHE A 228 -36.72 -22.64 -2.73
CA PHE A 228 -37.63 -22.33 -3.81
C PHE A 228 -38.84 -23.26 -3.80
N ARG A 229 -40.02 -22.67 -3.63
CA ARG A 229 -41.29 -23.37 -3.77
C ARG A 229 -41.88 -23.08 -5.12
N ARG A 230 -42.45 -24.09 -5.78
CA ARG A 230 -43.13 -23.95 -7.08
C ARG A 230 -44.16 -22.81 -7.14
N ARG A 231 -44.72 -22.44 -5.97
CA ARG A 231 -45.66 -21.32 -5.81
C ARG A 231 -45.03 -19.94 -6.06
N GLU A 232 -43.74 -19.76 -5.80
CA GLU A 232 -43.00 -18.51 -5.99
C GLU A 232 -42.73 -18.22 -7.47
N PHE A 233 -42.82 -19.25 -8.33
CA PHE A 233 -42.63 -19.16 -9.78
C PHE A 233 -43.96 -19.21 -10.57
N ARG A 234 -45.11 -19.01 -9.91
CA ARG A 234 -46.43 -19.05 -10.57
C ARG A 234 -46.60 -18.03 -11.70
N TRP A 235 -45.88 -16.91 -11.64
CA TRP A 235 -45.87 -15.88 -12.68
C TRP A 235 -45.17 -16.33 -13.96
N VAL A 236 -44.27 -17.32 -13.87
CA VAL A 236 -43.55 -17.91 -15.02
C VAL A 236 -44.18 -19.24 -15.45
N LEU A 237 -44.56 -20.10 -14.50
CA LEU A 237 -44.99 -21.49 -14.76
C LEU A 237 -46.50 -21.63 -15.01
N GLY A 238 -47.27 -20.54 -14.88
CA GLY A 238 -48.74 -20.55 -14.96
C GLY A 238 -49.42 -21.22 -13.75
N PRO A 239 -50.75 -21.06 -13.61
CA PRO A 239 -51.51 -21.74 -12.56
C PRO A 239 -51.49 -23.26 -12.81
N TRP A 240 -51.11 -24.02 -11.78
CA TRP A 240 -51.17 -25.48 -11.80
C TRP A 240 -52.62 -25.93 -11.99
N ARG A 241 -52.94 -26.52 -13.14
CA ARG A 241 -54.20 -27.21 -13.38
C ARG A 241 -54.00 -28.68 -13.00
N PRO A 242 -54.59 -29.18 -11.90
CA PRO A 242 -54.74 -30.62 -11.76
C PRO A 242 -55.62 -31.09 -12.90
N GLU A 243 -55.17 -32.08 -13.67
CA GLU A 243 -56.05 -32.80 -14.58
C GLU A 243 -57.16 -33.45 -13.74
N ALA A 244 -58.40 -33.02 -13.99
CA ALA A 244 -59.58 -33.66 -13.45
C ALA A 244 -59.66 -35.07 -14.06
N ARG A 245 -59.67 -36.09 -13.21
CA ARG A 245 -60.02 -37.46 -13.60
C ARG A 245 -61.52 -37.58 -13.79
#